data_AF-A0A8B7A660-F1
#
_entry.id   AF-A0A8B7A660-F1
#
_cell.length_a   1.000
_cell.length_b   1.000
_cell.length_c   1.000
_cell.angle_alpha   90.00
_cell.angle_beta   90.00
_cell.angle_gamma   90.00
#
_symmetry.space_group_name_H-M   'P 1'
#
loop_
_entity.id
_entity.type
_entity.pdbx_description
1 polymer ?
#
loop_
_entity_poly.entity_id
_entity_poly.type
_entity_poly.pdbx_seq_one_letter_code
_entity_poly.pdbx_strand_id
1 'polypeptide(L)'
;MIRIQQYFSDTLNSLDAVIIGVTLMINIIYTFYDFQGLNNIPRLAVLFRSLRLIILMRVFHLAYQKRHLESLTRRMVSGNKRRYRRDGFDLDLTYVTDRIIAMSFPSSGKQSFYRNPIKAIHLDIFPIHLDIFQVFEKWRTGTMVCAYLLASEIFTTAEESLHHFGKCRTDITTSSKFQGIETPSQNRYVGYFAKVKNDYHWDLPPIKFLFLKSIVIYSIHGKVCDLKLQVIMHKELVFFCSFSKNCRMYYDAETNRVIINPINCPYLCDDVKMKFFSSGLQRYYDNCSFYFWFNTSFIQNQRLYLPRSELDNPHKSKTWHIYQRDFAVELYFE
;
A
#
# COMPACT_ATOMS: atom_id res chain seq x y z
N MET A 1 -17.19 -8.44 -4.49
CA MET A 1 -18.21 -9.13 -5.30
C MET A 1 -18.81 -10.34 -4.59
N ILE A 2 -18.02 -11.10 -3.82
CA ILE A 2 -18.42 -12.37 -3.16
C ILE A 2 -19.50 -12.22 -2.05
N ARG A 3 -19.58 -11.07 -1.34
CA ARG A 3 -20.57 -10.89 -0.24
C ARG A 3 -21.97 -10.43 -0.64
N ILE A 4 -22.16 -9.88 -1.85
CA ILE A 4 -23.51 -9.52 -2.32
C ILE A 4 -24.29 -10.81 -2.64
N GLN A 5 -23.60 -11.82 -3.20
CA GLN A 5 -24.20 -13.13 -3.49
C GLN A 5 -24.65 -13.88 -2.22
N GLN A 6 -23.96 -13.74 -1.09
CA GLN A 6 -24.38 -14.36 0.18
C GLN A 6 -25.57 -13.68 0.85
N TYR A 7 -25.84 -12.40 0.57
CA TYR A 7 -27.04 -11.73 1.11
C TYR A 7 -28.31 -12.17 0.38
N PHE A 8 -28.21 -12.39 -0.94
CA PHE A 8 -29.30 -12.88 -1.78
C PHE A 8 -29.39 -14.42 -1.86
N SER A 9 -28.50 -15.18 -1.21
CA SER A 9 -28.61 -16.64 -1.14
C SER A 9 -29.69 -17.11 -0.17
N ASP A 10 -30.05 -16.26 0.80
CA ASP A 10 -31.19 -16.49 1.67
C ASP A 10 -32.47 -16.05 0.95
N THR A 11 -33.36 -17.00 0.70
CA THR A 11 -34.65 -16.79 0.04
C THR A 11 -35.49 -15.75 0.78
N LEU A 12 -35.42 -15.73 2.11
CA LEU A 12 -36.12 -14.77 2.97
C LEU A 12 -35.63 -13.32 2.75
N ASN A 13 -34.32 -13.10 2.62
CA ASN A 13 -33.75 -11.76 2.43
C ASN A 13 -34.05 -11.20 1.02
N SER A 14 -34.10 -12.08 0.03
CA SER A 14 -34.52 -11.71 -1.33
C SER A 14 -36.00 -11.33 -1.39
N LEU A 15 -36.84 -12.07 -0.69
CA LEU A 15 -38.29 -11.81 -0.60
C LEU A 15 -38.56 -10.49 0.15
N ASP A 16 -37.81 -10.23 1.22
CA ASP A 16 -37.89 -8.99 1.99
C ASP A 16 -37.44 -7.77 1.15
N ALA A 17 -36.38 -7.91 0.36
CA ALA A 17 -35.93 -6.86 -0.56
C ALA A 17 -36.98 -6.55 -1.66
N VAL A 18 -37.67 -7.58 -2.17
CA VAL A 18 -38.77 -7.41 -3.15
C VAL A 18 -39.98 -6.73 -2.51
N ILE A 19 -40.39 -7.13 -1.31
CA ILE A 19 -41.49 -6.48 -0.56
C ILE A 19 -41.16 -5.01 -0.31
N ILE A 20 -39.92 -4.70 0.06
CA ILE A 20 -39.46 -3.32 0.27
C ILE A 20 -39.48 -2.52 -1.04
N GLY A 21 -39.02 -3.10 -2.16
CA GLY A 21 -39.06 -2.44 -3.47
C GLY A 21 -40.48 -2.15 -3.95
N VAL A 22 -41.39 -3.11 -3.79
CA VAL A 22 -42.80 -2.99 -4.19
C VAL A 22 -43.53 -1.96 -3.31
N THR A 23 -43.33 -1.99 -2.00
CA THR A 23 -43.92 -1.00 -1.08
C THR A 23 -43.39 0.42 -1.32
N LEU A 24 -42.13 0.58 -1.73
CA LEU A 24 -41.57 1.88 -2.14
C LEU A 24 -42.20 2.37 -3.44
N MET A 25 -42.36 1.50 -4.44
CA MET A 25 -42.98 1.83 -5.73
C MET A 25 -44.45 2.24 -5.58
N ILE A 26 -45.22 1.49 -4.78
CA ILE A 26 -46.62 1.83 -4.49
C ILE A 26 -46.71 3.21 -3.83
N ASN A 27 -45.81 3.52 -2.88
CA ASN A 27 -45.78 4.82 -2.22
C ASN A 27 -45.39 5.97 -3.17
N ILE A 28 -44.44 5.76 -4.09
CA ILE A 28 -44.06 6.77 -5.09
C ILE A 28 -45.24 7.05 -6.03
N ILE A 29 -45.90 6.00 -6.53
CA ILE A 29 -47.10 6.12 -7.36
C ILE A 29 -48.19 6.88 -6.60
N TYR A 30 -48.46 6.51 -5.34
CA TYR A 30 -49.46 7.20 -4.53
C TYR A 30 -49.12 8.69 -4.34
N THR A 31 -47.86 9.02 -4.09
CA THR A 31 -47.42 10.42 -3.89
C THR A 31 -47.58 11.26 -5.17
N PHE A 32 -47.44 10.66 -6.35
CA PHE A 32 -47.65 11.33 -7.63
C PHE A 32 -49.14 11.48 -8.00
N TYR A 33 -49.99 10.53 -7.61
CA TYR A 33 -51.44 10.58 -7.86
C TYR A 33 -52.23 11.37 -6.80
N ASP A 34 -51.66 11.61 -5.61
CA ASP A 34 -52.30 12.33 -4.49
C ASP A 34 -52.35 13.87 -4.68
N PHE A 35 -52.07 14.39 -5.88
CA PHE A 35 -52.18 15.83 -6.15
C PHE A 35 -53.58 16.30 -6.57
N GLN A 36 -54.57 15.41 -6.72
CA GLN A 36 -55.93 15.80 -7.13
C GLN A 36 -57.12 15.13 -6.39
N GLY A 37 -56.92 14.22 -5.43
CA GLY A 37 -57.99 13.27 -5.06
C GLY A 37 -58.49 13.15 -3.60
N LEU A 38 -57.76 13.60 -2.57
CA LEU A 38 -57.98 13.09 -1.19
C LEU A 38 -58.35 14.15 -0.12
N ASN A 39 -59.03 15.23 -0.51
CA ASN A 39 -59.55 16.22 0.45
C ASN A 39 -60.84 15.81 1.19
N ASN A 40 -61.45 14.65 0.90
CA ASN A 40 -62.80 14.33 1.38
C ASN A 40 -62.93 13.25 2.48
N ILE A 41 -61.84 12.68 3.03
CA ILE A 41 -61.94 11.73 4.17
C ILE A 41 -60.84 11.98 5.22
N PRO A 42 -61.13 12.70 6.34
CA PRO A 42 -60.10 13.10 7.30
C PRO A 42 -59.45 11.94 8.09
N ARG A 43 -60.14 10.80 8.24
CA ARG A 43 -59.61 9.62 8.96
C ARG A 43 -58.50 8.88 8.21
N LEU A 44 -58.59 8.82 6.88
CA LEU A 44 -57.58 8.16 6.03
C LEU A 44 -56.28 8.98 6.05
N ALA A 45 -56.39 10.31 6.00
CA ALA A 45 -55.25 11.23 6.08
C ALA A 45 -54.44 11.09 7.38
N VAL A 46 -55.08 10.80 8.51
CA VAL A 46 -54.40 10.54 9.81
C VAL A 46 -53.62 9.23 9.78
N LEU A 47 -54.17 8.18 9.16
CA LEU A 47 -53.52 6.87 9.01
C LEU A 47 -52.33 6.92 8.03
N PHE A 48 -52.41 7.77 7.00
CA PHE A 48 -51.26 8.04 6.13
C PHE A 48 -50.16 8.89 6.80
N ARG A 49 -50.50 9.77 7.76
CA ARG A 49 -49.51 10.51 8.55
C ARG A 49 -48.67 9.60 9.44
N SER A 50 -49.26 8.59 10.08
CA SER A 50 -48.50 7.61 10.87
C SER A 50 -47.65 6.69 9.99
N LEU A 51 -48.12 6.35 8.78
CA LEU A 51 -47.32 5.62 7.79
C LEU A 51 -46.05 6.40 7.36
N ARG A 52 -46.14 7.73 7.21
CA ARG A 52 -44.99 8.61 6.93
C ARG A 52 -43.92 8.57 8.01
N LEU A 53 -44.31 8.47 9.30
CA LEU A 53 -43.35 8.35 10.41
C LEU A 53 -42.61 7.01 10.37
N ILE A 54 -43.29 5.92 10.00
CA ILE A 54 -42.65 4.60 9.82
C ILE A 54 -41.65 4.64 8.66
N ILE A 55 -42.00 5.29 7.54
CA ILE A 55 -41.08 5.49 6.41
C ILE A 55 -39.86 6.32 6.83
N LEU A 56 -40.07 7.42 7.58
CA LEU A 56 -38.98 8.29 8.04
C LEU A 56 -38.05 7.56 9.02
N MET A 57 -38.59 6.78 9.95
CA MET A 57 -37.83 5.91 10.84
C MET A 57 -37.01 4.87 10.07
N ARG A 58 -37.58 4.28 9.01
CA ARG A 58 -36.87 3.31 8.14
C ARG A 58 -35.77 3.97 7.30
N VAL A 59 -36.02 5.16 6.73
CA VAL A 59 -35.00 5.94 6.01
C VAL A 59 -33.86 6.33 6.95
N PHE A 60 -34.17 6.73 8.18
CA PHE A 60 -33.18 7.04 9.20
C PHE A 60 -32.37 5.79 9.59
N HIS A 61 -33.04 4.65 9.78
CA HIS A 61 -32.39 3.37 10.08
C HIS A 61 -31.46 2.92 8.95
N LEU A 62 -31.91 3.00 7.69
CA LEU A 62 -31.10 2.63 6.51
C LEU A 62 -29.90 3.58 6.33
N ALA A 63 -30.10 4.89 6.57
CA ALA A 63 -29.03 5.88 6.56
C ALA A 63 -28.01 5.63 7.66
N TYR A 64 -28.47 5.24 8.86
CA TYR A 64 -27.61 4.85 9.98
C TYR A 64 -26.80 3.58 9.65
N GLN A 65 -27.44 2.54 9.12
CA GLN A 65 -26.77 1.31 8.69
C GLN A 65 -25.72 1.57 7.61
N LYS A 66 -26.02 2.44 6.63
CA LYS A 66 -25.07 2.86 5.59
C LYS A 66 -23.83 3.53 6.20
N ARG A 67 -24.00 4.50 7.10
CA ARG A 67 -22.89 5.18 7.80
C ARG A 67 -22.05 4.20 8.62
N HIS A 68 -22.70 3.24 9.29
CA HIS A 68 -22.02 2.21 10.06
C HIS A 68 -21.15 1.31 9.15
N LEU A 69 -21.70 0.89 7.99
CA LEU A 69 -20.96 0.08 7.01
C LEU A 69 -19.78 0.83 6.39
N GLU A 70 -19.93 2.12 6.11
CA GLU A 70 -18.84 3.01 5.67
C GLU A 70 -17.70 3.05 6.70
N SER A 71 -18.02 3.26 7.98
CA SER A 71 -17.03 3.26 9.07
C SER A 71 -16.32 1.92 9.20
N LEU A 72 -17.05 0.80 9.12
CA LEU A 72 -16.47 -0.54 9.20
C LEU A 72 -15.54 -0.85 8.03
N THR A 73 -15.96 -0.55 6.79
CA THR A 73 -15.11 -0.75 5.60
C THR A 73 -13.86 0.11 5.65
N ARG A 74 -13.97 1.37 6.11
CA ARG A 74 -12.80 2.24 6.33
C ARG A 74 -11.82 1.64 7.32
N ARG A 75 -12.31 1.12 8.45
CA ARG A 75 -11.49 0.43 9.48
C ARG A 75 -10.80 -0.81 8.91
N MET A 76 -11.51 -1.63 8.13
CA MET A 76 -10.92 -2.81 7.49
C MET A 76 -9.79 -2.45 6.52
N VAL A 77 -9.98 -1.42 5.68
CA VAL A 77 -8.98 -1.02 4.67
C VAL A 77 -7.76 -0.34 5.31
N SER A 78 -7.93 0.41 6.40
CA SER A 78 -6.81 1.05 7.09
C SER A 78 -5.99 0.12 7.98
N GLY A 79 -6.53 -1.03 8.37
CA GLY A 79 -5.90 -1.88 9.39
C GLY A 79 -5.72 -1.09 10.70
N ASN A 80 -4.54 -1.22 11.32
CA ASN A 80 -4.16 -0.52 12.56
C ASN A 80 -3.43 0.82 12.32
N LYS A 81 -3.68 1.50 11.21
CA LYS A 81 -3.11 2.84 10.98
C LYS A 81 -3.82 3.87 11.87
N ARG A 82 -3.07 4.80 12.44
CA ARG A 82 -3.62 5.94 13.19
C ARG A 82 -4.45 6.82 12.25
N ARG A 83 -5.68 7.14 12.64
CA ARG A 83 -6.63 7.93 11.85
C ARG A 83 -6.96 9.23 12.54
N TYR A 84 -7.16 10.28 11.75
CA TYR A 84 -7.60 11.57 12.23
C TYR A 84 -9.12 11.53 12.46
N ARG A 85 -9.54 11.76 13.71
CA ARG A 85 -10.93 11.86 14.10
C ARG A 85 -11.18 13.16 14.84
N ARG A 86 -11.86 14.10 14.19
CA ARG A 86 -12.23 15.39 14.76
C ARG A 86 -13.52 15.89 14.10
N ASP A 87 -14.41 16.52 14.87
CA ASP A 87 -15.60 17.22 14.35
C ASP A 87 -16.46 16.38 13.38
N GLY A 88 -16.52 15.07 13.61
CA GLY A 88 -17.28 14.11 12.79
C GLY A 88 -16.54 13.58 11.54
N PHE A 89 -15.33 14.06 11.25
CA PHE A 89 -14.48 13.56 10.18
C PHE A 89 -13.68 12.34 10.63
N ASP A 90 -13.59 11.30 9.77
CA ASP A 90 -12.72 10.13 9.96
C ASP A 90 -11.86 9.93 8.71
N LEU A 91 -10.61 10.39 8.76
CA LEU A 91 -9.66 10.43 7.66
C LEU A 91 -8.43 9.54 7.95
N ASP A 92 -7.95 8.81 6.95
CA ASP A 92 -6.61 8.19 6.93
C ASP A 92 -5.59 9.32 6.72
N LEU A 93 -5.33 10.04 7.80
CA LEU A 93 -4.47 11.21 7.92
C LEU A 93 -3.75 11.12 9.27
N THR A 94 -2.47 11.43 9.26
CA THR A 94 -1.62 11.38 10.45
C THR A 94 -0.69 12.59 10.44
N TYR A 95 -0.65 13.32 11.56
CA TYR A 95 0.37 14.33 11.80
C TYR A 95 1.68 13.62 12.15
N VAL A 96 2.72 13.85 11.34
CA VAL A 96 4.08 13.38 11.60
C VAL A 96 4.81 14.37 12.49
N THR A 97 4.55 15.66 12.25
CA THR A 97 4.84 16.80 13.13
C THR A 97 3.66 17.77 13.04
N ASP A 98 3.67 18.87 13.79
CA ASP A 98 2.61 19.90 13.73
C ASP A 98 2.47 20.53 12.33
N ARG A 99 3.52 20.47 11.51
CA ARG A 99 3.57 21.08 10.17
C ARG A 99 3.65 20.07 9.03
N ILE A 100 3.76 18.77 9.33
CA ILE A 100 3.91 17.70 8.33
C ILE A 100 2.79 16.69 8.49
N ILE A 101 1.96 16.57 7.46
CA ILE A 101 0.84 15.64 7.43
C ILE A 101 1.11 14.54 6.39
N ALA A 102 0.97 13.29 6.82
CA ALA A 102 0.94 12.14 5.93
C ALA A 102 -0.49 11.60 5.82
N MET A 103 -1.07 11.65 4.61
CA MET A 103 -2.44 11.19 4.37
C MET A 103 -2.53 10.22 3.18
N SER A 104 -3.62 9.46 3.12
CA SER A 104 -3.95 8.67 1.93
C SER A 104 -4.59 9.55 0.83
N PHE A 105 -4.55 9.04 -0.42
CA PHE A 105 -5.00 9.79 -1.59
C PHE A 105 -6.46 10.30 -1.46
N PRO A 106 -6.72 11.59 -1.73
CA PRO A 106 -8.08 12.16 -1.75
C PRO A 106 -8.91 11.51 -2.86
N SER A 107 -10.17 11.22 -2.59
CA SER A 107 -11.04 10.48 -3.51
C SER A 107 -12.40 11.13 -3.66
N SER A 108 -13.01 10.92 -4.82
CA SER A 108 -14.37 11.35 -5.16
C SER A 108 -15.22 10.15 -5.62
N GLY A 109 -16.54 10.34 -5.73
CA GLY A 109 -17.47 9.31 -6.19
C GLY A 109 -17.50 8.06 -5.29
N LYS A 110 -17.70 6.87 -5.87
CA LYS A 110 -17.83 5.60 -5.11
C LYS A 110 -16.57 5.22 -4.31
N GLN A 111 -15.39 5.75 -4.67
CA GLN A 111 -14.13 5.46 -3.97
C GLN A 111 -14.04 6.17 -2.62
N SER A 112 -14.77 7.27 -2.42
CA SER A 112 -14.82 7.97 -1.13
C SER A 112 -15.58 7.20 -0.06
N PHE A 113 -16.19 6.05 -0.39
CA PHE A 113 -16.79 5.16 0.60
C PHE A 113 -15.72 4.60 1.57
N TYR A 114 -14.55 4.25 1.05
CA TYR A 114 -13.46 3.63 1.81
C TYR A 114 -12.13 4.42 1.80
N ARG A 115 -12.00 5.46 0.98
CA ARG A 115 -10.85 6.41 0.98
C ARG A 115 -11.25 7.79 1.52
N ASN A 116 -10.26 8.66 1.73
CA ASN A 116 -10.48 10.03 2.20
C ASN A 116 -11.34 10.80 1.18
N PRO A 117 -12.53 11.31 1.57
CA PRO A 117 -13.32 12.15 0.68
C PRO A 117 -12.64 13.51 0.48
N ILE A 118 -12.48 13.93 -0.79
CA ILE A 118 -11.87 15.23 -1.10
C ILE A 118 -12.65 16.41 -0.50
N LYS A 119 -13.98 16.30 -0.43
CA LYS A 119 -14.85 17.30 0.22
C LYS A 119 -14.55 17.46 1.70
N ALA A 120 -14.28 16.36 2.42
CA ALA A 120 -13.95 16.42 3.84
C ALA A 120 -12.57 17.06 4.06
N ILE A 121 -11.60 16.77 3.19
CA ILE A 121 -10.28 17.39 3.25
C ILE A 121 -10.40 18.91 3.02
N HIS A 122 -11.17 19.36 2.03
CA HIS A 122 -11.39 20.79 1.79
C HIS A 122 -12.13 21.51 2.92
N LEU A 123 -13.06 20.86 3.60
CA LEU A 123 -13.86 21.50 4.66
C LEU A 123 -13.13 21.58 5.99
N ASP A 124 -12.24 20.63 6.28
CA ASP A 124 -11.63 20.50 7.61
C ASP A 124 -10.12 20.79 7.61
N ILE A 125 -9.39 20.38 6.57
CA ILE A 125 -7.93 20.48 6.54
C ILE A 125 -7.45 21.79 5.91
N PHE A 126 -8.03 22.19 4.77
CA PHE A 126 -7.62 23.40 4.05
C PHE A 126 -7.81 24.71 4.85
N PRO A 127 -8.91 24.91 5.59
CA PRO A 127 -9.11 26.13 6.37
C PRO A 127 -8.15 26.27 7.55
N ILE A 128 -7.63 25.15 8.08
CA ILE A 128 -6.69 25.12 9.21
C ILE A 128 -5.26 25.44 8.76
N HIS A 129 -4.91 25.10 7.52
CA HIS A 129 -3.55 25.18 6.99
C HIS A 129 -3.57 25.98 5.68
N LEU A 130 -3.54 27.31 5.80
CA LEU A 130 -3.51 28.23 4.66
C LEU A 130 -2.27 27.95 3.77
N ASP A 131 -2.51 27.58 2.51
CA ASP A 131 -1.60 27.61 1.35
C ASP A 131 -0.33 26.73 1.26
N ILE A 132 -0.13 25.67 2.07
CA ILE A 132 1.01 24.76 1.84
C ILE A 132 0.62 23.28 1.94
N PHE A 133 0.23 22.68 0.82
CA PHE A 133 0.02 21.24 0.72
C PHE A 133 0.68 20.63 -0.52
N GLN A 134 1.59 19.68 -0.30
CA GLN A 134 2.08 18.79 -1.36
C GLN A 134 1.59 17.36 -1.09
N VAL A 135 0.73 16.85 -1.98
CA VAL A 135 0.14 15.51 -1.84
C VAL A 135 1.07 14.47 -2.48
N PHE A 136 1.70 13.65 -1.64
CA PHE A 136 2.50 12.52 -2.11
C PHE A 136 1.68 11.22 -2.12
N GLU A 137 1.88 10.38 -3.13
CA GLU A 137 1.13 9.14 -3.27
C GLU A 137 1.48 8.08 -2.20
N LYS A 138 0.42 7.45 -1.67
CA LYS A 138 0.30 6.50 -0.54
C LYS A 138 1.53 5.66 -0.15
N TRP A 139 2.23 5.06 -1.12
CA TRP A 139 3.33 4.14 -0.86
C TRP A 139 4.72 4.79 -0.98
N ARG A 140 4.79 6.00 -1.55
CA ARG A 140 6.01 6.81 -1.72
C ARG A 140 6.13 7.93 -0.68
N THR A 141 5.00 8.33 -0.07
CA THR A 141 4.92 9.39 0.95
C THR A 141 5.88 9.17 2.10
N GLY A 142 5.99 7.93 2.62
CA GLY A 142 6.84 7.65 3.79
C GLY A 142 8.32 7.92 3.53
N THR A 143 8.82 7.51 2.36
CA THR A 143 10.22 7.74 1.95
C THR A 143 10.53 9.23 1.87
N MET A 144 9.66 10.00 1.21
CA MET A 144 9.84 11.45 1.06
C MET A 144 9.71 12.20 2.40
N VAL A 145 8.75 11.81 3.23
CA VAL A 145 8.60 12.38 4.58
C VAL A 145 9.85 12.11 5.42
N CYS A 146 10.37 10.88 5.41
CA CYS A 146 11.59 10.57 6.16
C CYS A 146 12.81 11.34 5.63
N ALA A 147 12.98 11.43 4.31
CA ALA A 147 14.00 12.27 3.72
C ALA A 147 13.85 13.75 4.12
N TYR A 148 12.63 14.28 4.13
CA TYR A 148 12.37 15.66 4.57
C TYR A 148 12.69 15.87 6.06
N LEU A 149 12.34 14.93 6.93
CA LEU A 149 12.66 15.02 8.36
C LEU A 149 14.17 15.04 8.59
N LEU A 150 14.93 14.23 7.84
CA LEU A 150 16.38 14.27 7.82
C LEU A 150 16.89 15.63 7.31
N ALA A 151 16.31 16.13 6.23
CA ALA A 151 16.73 17.40 5.63
C ALA A 151 16.48 18.60 6.52
N SER A 152 15.38 18.56 7.30
CA SER A 152 15.00 19.58 8.26
C SER A 152 15.76 19.46 9.59
N GLU A 153 16.74 18.54 9.68
CA GLU A 153 17.54 18.27 10.89
C GLU A 153 16.72 17.85 12.13
N ILE A 154 15.47 17.43 11.93
CA ILE A 154 14.63 16.90 13.01
C ILE A 154 15.18 15.55 13.48
N PHE A 155 15.74 14.76 12.56
CA PHE A 155 16.50 13.55 12.86
C PHE A 155 17.85 13.58 12.14
N THR A 156 18.83 12.92 12.74
CA THR A 156 20.19 12.82 12.17
C THR A 156 20.38 11.51 11.40
N THR A 157 19.69 10.44 11.81
CA THR A 157 19.82 9.11 11.21
C THR A 157 18.54 8.65 10.51
N ALA A 158 18.73 7.86 9.45
CA ALA A 158 17.61 7.26 8.71
C ALA A 158 16.75 6.36 9.62
N GLU A 159 17.38 5.62 10.53
CA GLU A 159 16.69 4.73 11.47
C GLU A 159 15.73 5.49 12.37
N GLU A 160 16.17 6.57 13.00
CA GLU A 160 15.33 7.42 13.86
C GLU A 160 14.14 7.99 13.07
N SER A 161 14.40 8.52 11.87
CA SER A 161 13.36 9.08 11.03
C SER A 161 12.33 8.03 10.61
N LEU A 162 12.77 6.84 10.20
CA LEU A 162 11.90 5.73 9.81
C LEU A 162 11.08 5.22 11.00
N HIS A 163 11.72 5.11 12.16
CA HIS A 163 11.08 4.68 13.39
C HIS A 163 10.02 5.68 13.86
N HIS A 164 10.33 6.97 13.87
CA HIS A 164 9.38 8.03 14.21
C HIS A 164 8.18 8.03 13.26
N PHE A 165 8.42 7.99 11.95
CA PHE A 165 7.35 7.95 10.96
C PHE A 165 6.42 6.75 11.16
N GLY A 166 6.99 5.56 11.37
CA GLY A 166 6.19 4.36 11.61
C GLY A 166 5.45 4.40 12.95
N LYS A 167 6.03 4.98 14.01
CA LYS A 167 5.32 5.19 15.29
C LYS A 167 4.14 6.14 15.16
N CYS A 168 4.29 7.23 14.41
CA CYS A 168 3.18 8.13 14.10
C CYS A 168 2.07 7.42 13.32
N ARG A 169 2.43 6.61 12.33
CA ARG A 169 1.48 5.87 11.49
C ARG A 169 0.82 4.67 12.16
N THR A 170 1.43 4.10 13.19
CA THR A 170 0.93 2.90 13.88
C THR A 170 0.03 3.28 15.04
N ASP A 171 -1.17 2.69 15.08
CA ASP A 171 -1.98 2.63 16.28
C ASP A 171 -1.64 1.34 17.06
N ILE A 172 -0.84 1.51 18.10
CA ILE A 172 -0.33 0.41 18.95
C ILE A 172 -1.46 -0.18 19.81
N THR A 173 -2.56 0.55 20.02
CA THR A 173 -3.71 0.07 20.82
C THR A 173 -4.50 -1.02 20.10
N THR A 174 -4.41 -1.08 18.77
CA THR A 174 -5.19 -2.00 17.94
C THR A 174 -4.38 -3.20 17.46
N SER A 175 -3.05 -3.08 17.35
CA SER A 175 -2.16 -4.19 16.98
C SER A 175 -0.69 -3.86 17.27
N SER A 176 0.11 -4.87 17.63
CA SER A 176 1.56 -4.78 17.77
C SER A 176 2.32 -4.67 16.43
N LYS A 177 1.62 -4.75 15.30
CA LYS A 177 2.24 -4.69 13.97
C LYS A 177 2.63 -3.25 13.62
N PHE A 178 3.93 -2.99 13.55
CA PHE A 178 4.48 -1.71 13.10
C PHE A 178 4.10 -1.39 11.64
N GLN A 179 3.55 -0.20 11.41
CA GLN A 179 3.11 0.35 10.12
C GLN A 179 4.10 1.41 9.63
N GLY A 180 5.32 0.99 9.32
CA GLY A 180 6.36 1.84 8.72
C GLY A 180 6.24 1.98 7.20
N ILE A 181 7.35 2.37 6.57
CA ILE A 181 7.55 2.28 5.12
C ILE A 181 7.41 0.82 4.67
N GLU A 182 6.85 0.62 3.47
CA GLU A 182 6.33 -0.69 3.07
C GLU A 182 7.40 -1.65 2.56
N THR A 183 8.44 -1.16 1.88
CA THR A 183 9.45 -2.04 1.27
C THR A 183 10.88 -1.75 1.75
N PRO A 184 11.73 -2.77 1.93
CA PRO A 184 13.13 -2.56 2.29
C PRO A 184 13.92 -1.68 1.33
N SER A 185 13.65 -1.75 0.01
CA SER A 185 14.29 -0.82 -0.93
C SER A 185 13.95 0.65 -0.61
N GLN A 186 12.73 0.95 -0.20
CA GLN A 186 12.39 2.31 0.23
C GLN A 186 13.17 2.74 1.47
N ASN A 187 13.34 1.84 2.45
CA ASN A 187 14.19 2.10 3.63
C ASN A 187 15.64 2.37 3.23
N ARG A 188 16.18 1.56 2.29
CA ARG A 188 17.53 1.73 1.75
C ARG A 188 17.73 3.11 1.14
N TYR A 189 16.75 3.63 0.39
CA TYR A 189 16.83 4.97 -0.20
C TYR A 189 16.75 6.10 0.83
N VAL A 190 16.04 5.92 1.95
CA VAL A 190 16.14 6.87 3.09
C VAL A 190 17.56 6.83 3.68
N GLY A 191 18.15 5.63 3.79
CA GLY A 191 19.56 5.46 4.17
C GLY A 191 20.53 6.14 3.21
N TYR A 192 20.33 5.99 1.90
CA TYR A 192 21.12 6.71 0.88
C TYR A 192 20.98 8.21 1.01
N PHE A 193 19.78 8.73 1.22
CA PHE A 193 19.57 10.16 1.45
C PHE A 193 20.32 10.66 2.70
N ALA A 194 20.27 9.90 3.81
CA ALA A 194 21.05 10.23 5.01
C ALA A 194 22.55 10.27 4.72
N LYS A 195 23.08 9.33 3.93
CA LYS A 195 24.49 9.36 3.49
C LYS A 195 24.80 10.58 2.62
N VAL A 196 23.95 10.93 1.66
CA VAL A 196 24.13 12.13 0.83
C VAL A 196 24.24 13.37 1.69
N LYS A 197 23.34 13.52 2.67
CA LYS A 197 23.36 14.65 3.61
C LYS A 197 24.62 14.64 4.48
N ASN A 198 24.90 13.52 5.15
CA ASN A 198 25.88 13.46 6.24
C ASN A 198 27.31 13.21 5.74
N ASP A 199 27.48 12.28 4.79
CA ASP A 199 28.80 11.82 4.32
C ASP A 199 29.26 12.60 3.08
N TYR A 200 28.31 12.99 2.22
CA TYR A 200 28.60 13.74 0.98
C TYR A 200 28.22 15.23 1.06
N HIS A 201 27.81 15.73 2.23
CA HIS A 201 27.48 17.14 2.44
C HIS A 201 26.52 17.74 1.40
N TRP A 202 25.47 17.00 1.06
CA TRP A 202 24.44 17.34 0.04
C TRP A 202 24.84 17.15 -1.41
N ASP A 203 26.10 16.83 -1.70
CA ASP A 203 26.53 16.49 -3.04
C ASP A 203 26.14 15.06 -3.40
N LEU A 204 25.77 14.86 -4.67
CA LEU A 204 25.52 13.52 -5.17
C LEU A 204 26.83 12.72 -5.18
N PRO A 205 26.81 11.44 -4.76
CA PRO A 205 28.00 10.60 -4.81
C PRO A 205 28.46 10.43 -6.27
N PRO A 206 29.78 10.31 -6.53
CA PRO A 206 30.30 10.10 -7.87
C PRO A 206 29.67 8.88 -8.54
N ILE A 207 29.33 9.02 -9.81
CA ILE A 207 28.75 7.94 -10.62
C ILE A 207 29.74 6.77 -10.68
N LYS A 208 29.26 5.57 -10.35
CA LYS A 208 30.03 4.33 -10.49
C LYS A 208 29.43 3.43 -11.56
N PHE A 209 30.24 3.08 -12.55
CA PHE A 209 29.95 2.03 -13.51
C PHE A 209 30.49 0.71 -12.96
N LEU A 210 29.61 -0.27 -12.78
CA LEU A 210 29.96 -1.56 -12.18
C LEU A 210 29.63 -2.69 -13.14
N PHE A 211 30.56 -3.61 -13.34
CA PHE A 211 30.30 -4.82 -14.11
C PHE A 211 29.83 -5.95 -13.19
N LEU A 212 28.68 -6.56 -13.47
CA LEU A 212 28.13 -7.62 -12.61
C LEU A 212 28.81 -8.97 -12.89
N LYS A 213 29.71 -9.39 -12.00
CA LYS A 213 30.46 -10.65 -12.12
C LYS A 213 29.66 -11.88 -11.72
N SER A 214 29.03 -11.82 -10.55
CA SER A 214 28.37 -12.99 -9.95
C SER A 214 27.24 -12.58 -9.01
N ILE A 215 26.22 -13.41 -8.94
CA ILE A 215 25.11 -13.32 -8.00
C ILE A 215 25.06 -14.63 -7.23
N VAL A 216 25.05 -14.55 -5.90
CA VAL A 216 24.89 -15.69 -5.02
C VAL A 216 23.55 -15.57 -4.29
N ILE A 217 22.72 -16.59 -4.38
CA ILE A 217 21.47 -16.72 -3.64
C ILE A 217 21.65 -17.82 -2.60
N TYR A 218 21.45 -17.46 -1.34
CA TYR A 218 21.57 -18.36 -0.20
C TYR A 218 20.22 -19.00 0.11
N SER A 219 20.26 -20.27 0.49
CA SER A 219 19.14 -20.99 1.12
C SER A 219 17.86 -21.00 0.29
N ILE A 220 17.99 -21.48 -0.95
CA ILE A 220 16.86 -21.63 -1.87
C ILE A 220 16.21 -23.01 -1.72
N HIS A 221 14.91 -23.03 -1.45
CA HIS A 221 14.13 -24.27 -1.45
C HIS A 221 13.26 -24.30 -2.71
N GLY A 222 13.60 -25.16 -3.67
CA GLY A 222 12.86 -25.31 -4.94
C GLY A 222 13.76 -25.67 -6.12
N LYS A 223 13.14 -25.88 -7.30
CA LYS A 223 13.89 -26.14 -8.54
C LYS A 223 14.60 -24.88 -9.02
N VAL A 224 15.93 -24.89 -8.95
CA VAL A 224 16.80 -23.80 -9.44
C VAL A 224 16.59 -23.52 -10.93
N CYS A 225 16.25 -24.54 -11.71
CA CYS A 225 16.04 -24.46 -13.16
C CYS A 225 14.94 -23.47 -13.58
N ASP A 226 14.07 -23.08 -12.66
CA ASP A 226 12.95 -22.17 -12.93
C ASP A 226 13.29 -20.69 -12.68
N LEU A 227 14.49 -20.38 -12.17
CA LEU A 227 14.88 -19.04 -11.81
C LEU A 227 15.17 -18.18 -13.06
N LYS A 228 14.56 -16.99 -13.11
CA LYS A 228 14.79 -15.97 -14.11
C LYS A 228 15.11 -14.64 -13.43
N LEU A 229 16.05 -13.89 -14.00
CA LEU A 229 16.47 -12.57 -13.55
C LEU A 229 16.17 -11.54 -14.62
N GLN A 230 15.67 -10.39 -14.19
CA GLN A 230 15.60 -9.16 -14.99
C GLN A 230 16.36 -8.06 -14.27
N VAL A 231 17.21 -7.33 -14.98
CA VAL A 231 17.87 -6.11 -14.51
C VAL A 231 17.30 -4.95 -15.31
N ILE A 232 16.86 -3.93 -14.59
CA ILE A 232 16.20 -2.75 -15.14
C ILE A 232 16.97 -1.51 -14.67
N MET A 233 17.31 -0.63 -15.60
CA MET A 233 17.92 0.68 -15.35
C MET A 233 17.16 1.73 -16.16
N HIS A 234 17.00 2.94 -15.61
CA HIS A 234 16.27 4.04 -16.26
C HIS A 234 14.87 3.63 -16.79
N LYS A 235 14.22 2.68 -16.10
CA LYS A 235 12.92 2.06 -16.44
C LYS A 235 12.91 1.12 -17.66
N GLU A 236 14.06 0.83 -18.24
CA GLU A 236 14.21 -0.08 -19.37
C GLU A 236 14.81 -1.42 -18.95
N LEU A 237 14.39 -2.51 -19.58
CA LEU A 237 14.97 -3.84 -19.37
C LEU A 237 16.34 -3.91 -20.06
N VAL A 238 17.41 -3.78 -19.27
CA VAL A 238 18.79 -3.77 -19.79
C VAL A 238 19.41 -5.16 -19.87
N PHE A 239 18.94 -6.10 -19.05
CA PHE A 239 19.46 -7.45 -19.03
C PHE A 239 18.43 -8.46 -18.56
N PHE A 240 18.48 -9.66 -19.15
CA PHE A 240 17.67 -10.80 -18.77
C PHE A 240 18.50 -12.08 -18.83
N CYS A 241 18.40 -12.90 -17.79
CA CYS A 241 18.97 -14.23 -17.80
C CYS A 241 18.03 -15.29 -17.19
N SER A 242 18.25 -16.53 -17.56
CA SER A 242 17.54 -17.72 -17.09
C SER A 242 18.46 -18.93 -17.19
N PHE A 243 18.10 -20.07 -16.60
CA PHE A 243 18.96 -21.25 -16.49
C PHE A 243 19.80 -21.62 -17.74
N SER A 244 19.25 -21.45 -18.95
CA SER A 244 19.94 -21.74 -20.22
C SER A 244 20.24 -20.52 -21.11
N LYS A 245 19.94 -19.29 -20.66
CA LYS A 245 20.10 -18.06 -21.46
C LYS A 245 20.85 -16.98 -20.71
N ASN A 246 21.90 -16.45 -21.33
CA ASN A 246 22.68 -15.30 -20.87
C ASN A 246 23.27 -15.43 -19.45
N CYS A 247 23.41 -16.63 -18.91
CA CYS A 247 24.15 -16.85 -17.67
C CYS A 247 24.57 -18.32 -17.54
N ARG A 248 25.57 -18.58 -16.69
CA ARG A 248 25.87 -19.92 -16.16
C ARG A 248 25.32 -19.98 -14.74
N MET A 249 24.43 -20.94 -14.46
CA MET A 249 23.85 -21.15 -13.14
C MET A 249 24.37 -22.46 -12.55
N TYR A 250 24.85 -22.40 -11.31
CA TYR A 250 25.37 -23.54 -10.55
C TYR A 250 24.59 -23.65 -9.25
N TYR A 251 24.23 -24.87 -8.87
CA TYR A 251 23.67 -25.16 -7.55
C TYR A 251 24.71 -25.94 -6.75
N ASP A 252 25.15 -25.34 -5.65
CA ASP A 252 26.01 -25.98 -4.67
C ASP A 252 25.12 -26.61 -3.58
N ALA A 253 25.03 -27.94 -3.60
CA ALA A 253 24.21 -28.70 -2.67
C ALA A 253 24.80 -28.78 -1.26
N GLU A 254 26.13 -28.63 -1.11
CA GLU A 254 26.79 -28.70 0.20
C GLU A 254 26.52 -27.43 1.00
N THR A 255 26.61 -26.27 0.34
CA THR A 255 26.40 -24.98 0.99
C THR A 255 24.98 -24.41 0.80
N ASN A 256 24.13 -25.11 0.04
CA ASN A 256 22.78 -24.71 -0.34
C ASN A 256 22.73 -23.31 -0.98
N ARG A 257 23.53 -23.12 -2.03
CA ARG A 257 23.68 -21.83 -2.73
C ARG A 257 23.46 -21.97 -4.22
N VAL A 258 22.84 -20.96 -4.83
CA VAL A 258 22.81 -20.79 -6.27
C VAL A 258 23.76 -19.69 -6.66
N ILE A 259 24.70 -20.01 -7.55
CA ILE A 259 25.66 -19.07 -8.11
C ILE A 259 25.25 -18.82 -9.56
N ILE A 260 25.02 -17.55 -9.90
CA ILE A 260 24.64 -17.12 -11.24
C ILE A 260 25.77 -16.21 -11.75
N ASN A 261 26.39 -16.61 -12.85
CA ASN A 261 27.39 -15.82 -13.55
C ASN A 261 26.75 -15.27 -14.83
N PRO A 262 26.35 -13.99 -14.85
CA PRO A 262 25.77 -13.36 -16.03
C PRO A 262 26.77 -13.37 -17.20
N ILE A 263 26.28 -13.61 -18.41
CA ILE A 263 27.04 -13.53 -19.65
C ILE A 263 26.55 -12.31 -20.42
N ASN A 264 27.46 -11.44 -20.84
CA ASN A 264 27.16 -10.20 -21.57
C ASN A 264 26.17 -9.26 -20.84
N CYS A 265 26.27 -9.18 -19.51
CA CYS A 265 25.55 -8.15 -18.75
C CYS A 265 26.20 -6.79 -19.03
N PRO A 266 25.45 -5.73 -19.40
CA PRO A 266 26.02 -4.41 -19.58
C PRO A 266 26.54 -3.84 -18.26
N TYR A 267 27.39 -2.82 -18.34
CA TYR A 267 27.76 -2.02 -17.18
C TYR A 267 26.51 -1.44 -16.52
N LEU A 268 26.46 -1.53 -15.20
CA LEU A 268 25.37 -0.99 -14.39
C LEU A 268 25.77 0.38 -13.84
N CYS A 269 24.86 1.34 -13.87
CA CYS A 269 25.03 2.67 -13.29
C CYS A 269 23.71 3.19 -12.67
N ASP A 270 23.82 4.20 -11.82
CA ASP A 270 22.70 4.85 -11.13
C ASP A 270 21.81 3.85 -10.37
N ASP A 271 20.50 4.03 -10.46
CA ASP A 271 19.47 3.20 -9.84
C ASP A 271 19.21 1.93 -10.65
N VAL A 272 19.54 0.80 -10.04
CA VAL A 272 19.38 -0.52 -10.63
C VAL A 272 18.29 -1.27 -9.88
N LYS A 273 17.31 -1.79 -10.62
CA LYS A 273 16.31 -2.74 -10.10
C LYS A 273 16.64 -4.14 -10.58
N MET A 274 16.71 -5.09 -9.65
CA MET A 274 16.81 -6.51 -9.98
C MET A 274 15.55 -7.24 -9.57
N LYS A 275 14.96 -7.99 -10.50
CA LYS A 275 13.75 -8.79 -10.28
C LYS A 275 14.01 -10.26 -10.52
N PHE A 276 13.54 -11.10 -9.60
CA PHE A 276 13.67 -12.54 -9.67
C PHE A 276 12.30 -13.19 -9.81
N PHE A 277 12.21 -14.16 -10.71
CA PHE A 277 11.01 -14.92 -10.98
C PHE A 277 11.31 -16.41 -10.86
N SER A 278 10.39 -17.16 -10.27
CA SER A 278 10.38 -18.62 -10.31
C SER A 278 8.96 -19.11 -10.54
N SER A 279 8.80 -20.16 -11.34
CA SER A 279 7.50 -20.76 -11.67
C SER A 279 6.82 -21.39 -10.45
N GLY A 280 7.61 -21.89 -9.49
CA GLY A 280 7.13 -22.50 -8.25
C GLY A 280 6.83 -21.51 -7.12
N LEU A 281 7.14 -20.22 -7.29
CA LEU A 281 6.99 -19.22 -6.24
C LEU A 281 5.80 -18.28 -6.50
N GLN A 282 5.01 -18.04 -5.46
CA GLN A 282 3.92 -17.08 -5.53
C GLN A 282 4.46 -15.67 -5.83
N ARG A 283 3.76 -14.95 -6.72
CA ARG A 283 4.08 -13.57 -7.08
C ARG A 283 3.42 -12.61 -6.12
N TYR A 284 4.16 -11.58 -5.71
CA TYR A 284 3.68 -10.56 -4.79
C TYR A 284 3.76 -9.17 -5.43
N TYR A 285 4.40 -8.19 -4.77
CA TYR A 285 4.59 -6.88 -5.38
C TYR A 285 5.47 -6.98 -6.60
N ASP A 286 5.22 -6.05 -7.54
CA ASP A 286 5.91 -5.95 -8.82
C ASP A 286 5.76 -7.20 -9.72
N ASN A 287 4.77 -8.05 -9.42
CA ASN A 287 4.46 -9.28 -10.16
C ASN A 287 5.67 -10.23 -10.34
N CYS A 288 6.54 -10.29 -9.34
CA CYS A 288 7.70 -11.19 -9.29
C CYS A 288 7.77 -11.92 -7.94
N SER A 289 8.70 -12.86 -7.82
CA SER A 289 8.90 -13.64 -6.58
C SER A 289 9.52 -12.73 -5.51
N PHE A 290 10.63 -12.07 -5.86
CA PHE A 290 11.24 -11.01 -5.07
C PHE A 290 12.01 -10.04 -5.96
N TYR A 291 12.30 -8.85 -5.43
CA TYR A 291 13.10 -7.84 -6.13
C TYR A 291 13.83 -6.97 -5.11
N PHE A 292 14.70 -6.10 -5.60
CA PHE A 292 15.27 -5.02 -4.80
C PHE A 292 15.82 -3.93 -5.74
N TRP A 293 15.98 -2.74 -5.17
CA TRP A 293 16.66 -1.61 -5.81
C TRP A 293 17.93 -1.26 -5.06
N PHE A 294 18.97 -0.89 -5.79
CA PHE A 294 20.18 -0.31 -5.22
C PHE A 294 20.72 0.76 -6.16
N ASN A 295 21.58 1.62 -5.66
CA ASN A 295 22.27 2.61 -6.48
C ASN A 295 23.76 2.30 -6.52
N THR A 296 24.35 2.24 -7.71
CA THR A 296 25.74 1.79 -7.90
C THR A 296 26.76 2.69 -7.20
N SER A 297 26.48 3.99 -7.07
CA SER A 297 27.38 4.96 -6.43
C SER A 297 27.62 4.65 -4.94
N PHE A 298 26.66 4.01 -4.27
CA PHE A 298 26.75 3.62 -2.85
C PHE A 298 27.36 2.25 -2.61
N ILE A 299 27.75 1.52 -3.67
CA ILE A 299 28.42 0.23 -3.52
C ILE A 299 29.85 0.43 -3.02
N GLN A 300 30.23 -0.37 -2.02
CA GLN A 300 31.54 -0.41 -1.41
C GLN A 300 32.13 -1.82 -1.57
N ASN A 301 33.45 -1.90 -1.68
CA ASN A 301 34.18 -3.18 -1.77
C ASN A 301 33.69 -4.12 -2.90
N GLN A 302 33.18 -3.55 -4.01
CA GLN A 302 32.65 -4.30 -5.16
C GLN A 302 31.63 -5.38 -4.77
N ARG A 303 30.87 -5.15 -3.70
CA ARG A 303 30.00 -6.17 -3.11
C ARG A 303 28.72 -5.56 -2.57
N LEU A 304 27.59 -6.24 -2.77
CA LEU A 304 26.31 -5.93 -2.12
C LEU A 304 25.72 -7.20 -1.51
N TYR A 305 25.60 -7.27 -0.18
CA TYR A 305 24.94 -8.37 0.51
C TYR A 305 23.60 -7.90 1.08
N LEU A 306 22.52 -8.58 0.73
CA LEU A 306 21.15 -8.28 1.17
C LEU A 306 20.53 -9.50 1.87
N PRO A 307 20.35 -9.47 3.20
CA PRO A 307 19.63 -10.53 3.90
C PRO A 307 18.13 -10.51 3.55
N ARG A 308 17.39 -11.56 3.91
CA ARG A 308 15.94 -11.67 3.69
C ARG A 308 15.14 -10.42 4.09
N SER A 309 15.50 -9.80 5.22
CA SER A 309 14.84 -8.59 5.73
C SER A 309 15.01 -7.37 4.83
N GLU A 310 16.02 -7.38 3.96
CA GLU A 310 16.35 -6.29 3.04
C GLU A 310 15.89 -6.52 1.59
N LEU A 311 15.16 -7.62 1.35
CA LEU A 311 14.63 -7.97 0.04
C LEU A 311 13.13 -7.66 -0.06
N ASP A 312 12.71 -7.05 -1.16
CA ASP A 312 11.30 -6.73 -1.38
C ASP A 312 10.51 -8.00 -1.73
N ASN A 313 9.42 -8.23 -0.99
CA ASN A 313 8.63 -9.45 -0.86
C ASN A 313 9.11 -10.40 0.28
N PRO A 314 10.36 -10.91 0.33
CA PRO A 314 10.82 -11.83 1.38
C PRO A 314 10.79 -11.27 2.81
N HIS A 315 10.87 -9.94 2.97
CA HIS A 315 10.74 -9.29 4.28
C HIS A 315 9.39 -9.55 4.97
N LYS A 316 8.35 -9.98 4.24
CA LYS A 316 7.02 -10.19 4.80
C LYS A 316 6.91 -11.53 5.50
N SER A 317 6.43 -11.53 6.74
CA SER A 317 6.27 -12.76 7.54
C SER A 317 5.50 -13.88 6.86
N LYS A 318 4.49 -13.54 6.03
CA LYS A 318 3.71 -14.50 5.26
C LYS A 318 4.54 -15.34 4.27
N THR A 319 5.74 -14.90 3.89
CA THR A 319 6.60 -15.60 2.92
C THR A 319 7.73 -16.39 3.58
N TRP A 320 7.82 -16.39 4.93
CA TRP A 320 8.94 -17.00 5.64
C TRP A 320 8.95 -18.54 5.63
N HIS A 321 7.83 -19.17 5.27
CA HIS A 321 7.77 -20.60 5.00
C HIS A 321 8.50 -20.97 3.70
N ILE A 322 8.69 -20.01 2.78
CA ILE A 322 9.43 -20.16 1.52
C ILE A 322 10.86 -19.66 1.71
N TYR A 323 11.01 -18.41 2.15
CA TYR A 323 12.29 -17.75 2.34
C TYR A 323 12.72 -17.88 3.80
N GLN A 324 13.60 -18.84 4.09
CA GLN A 324 14.09 -19.13 5.44
C GLN A 324 14.96 -17.99 5.99
N ARG A 325 15.32 -18.05 7.28
CA ARG A 325 15.97 -16.94 8.01
C ARG A 325 17.32 -16.53 7.40
N ASP A 326 18.02 -17.50 6.85
CA ASP A 326 19.31 -17.45 6.19
C ASP A 326 19.24 -17.11 4.69
N PHE A 327 18.03 -16.98 4.12
CA PHE A 327 17.85 -16.52 2.74
C PHE A 327 18.48 -15.14 2.56
N ALA A 328 19.34 -15.01 1.56
CA ALA A 328 20.03 -13.77 1.23
C ALA A 328 20.40 -13.74 -0.25
N VAL A 329 20.65 -12.55 -0.76
CA VAL A 329 21.19 -12.33 -2.11
C VAL A 329 22.44 -11.50 -2.01
N GLU A 330 23.47 -11.90 -2.73
CA GLU A 330 24.74 -11.23 -2.75
C GLU A 330 25.20 -11.00 -4.18
N LEU A 331 25.65 -9.78 -4.46
CA LEU A 331 26.18 -9.36 -5.75
C LEU A 331 27.67 -9.08 -5.62
N TYR A 332 28.43 -9.57 -6.59
CA TYR A 332 29.84 -9.25 -6.78
C TYR A 332 30.01 -8.47 -8.08
N PHE A 333 30.74 -7.36 -7.98
CA PHE A 333 31.02 -6.45 -9.08
C PHE A 333 32.50 -6.45 -9.45
N GLU A 334 32.83 -5.85 -10.58
CA GLU A 334 34.17 -5.42 -11.01
C GLU A 334 34.17 -3.93 -11.31
#